data_AF-A0A365QW00-F1
#
_entry.id   AF-A0A365QW00-F1
#
_cell.length_a   1.000
_cell.length_b   1.000
_cell.length_c   1.000
_cell.angle_alpha   90.00
_cell.angle_beta   90.00
_cell.angle_gamma   90.00
#
_symmetry.space_group_name_H-M   'P 1'
#
loop_
_entity.id
_entity.type
_entity.pdbx_description
1 polymer ?
#
loop_
_entity_poly.entity_id
_entity_poly.type
_entity_poly.pdbx_seq_one_letter_code
_entity_poly.pdbx_strand_id
1 'polypeptide(L)'
;MPAVKELDYVVDMGCVDYYETDANGNAVLDESTHEPILNPMGNSHAKYDIEYSPATSTLTATVRIKIHLKDQHAVKYGADVFDKKTGKRRSIPFNSNGPALGVILTVVDRPGEMKDPQGVKKLIEDCLNRNGYTMRPKQCPLGKACTCVVKVRAEVEFVKDGRFHEEVNLFPMESRADSGNWGEQSVIWDNKVGDYVPDGTVNVRAHEVGHLFGWPDEYFEQGGSVYGKYINSKKLVDVKMKQLVDNWQRTTATNLMGQGLDNPVSLVPKYYFYGFRDWFNRKTNIDWEVLE
;
A
#
# COMPACT_ATOMS: atom_id res chain seq x y z
N MET A 1 10.69 -29.38 0.92
CA MET A 1 10.29 -28.38 1.93
C MET A 1 8.92 -28.80 2.46
N PRO A 2 8.66 -28.78 3.78
CA PRO A 2 7.32 -29.02 4.30
C PRO A 2 6.34 -27.98 3.71
N ALA A 3 5.08 -28.36 3.52
CA ALA A 3 4.06 -27.44 3.05
C ALA A 3 3.91 -26.28 4.05
N VAL A 4 3.97 -25.04 3.55
CA VAL A 4 3.71 -23.85 4.36
C VAL A 4 2.26 -23.94 4.83
N LYS A 5 2.02 -23.80 6.13
CA LYS A 5 0.68 -23.81 6.72
C LYS A 5 -0.10 -22.61 6.18
N GLU A 6 -1.31 -22.85 5.67
CA GLU A 6 -2.21 -21.80 5.21
C GLU A 6 -2.91 -21.17 6.42
N LEU A 7 -2.62 -19.90 6.69
CA LEU A 7 -3.17 -19.11 7.80
C LEU A 7 -3.84 -17.84 7.26
N ASP A 8 -4.46 -17.98 6.09
CA ASP A 8 -5.09 -16.89 5.35
C ASP A 8 -6.09 -16.14 6.21
N TYR A 9 -5.87 -14.84 6.31
CA TYR A 9 -6.82 -13.89 6.84
C TYR A 9 -7.11 -12.86 5.75
N VAL A 10 -8.41 -12.71 5.46
CA VAL A 10 -8.91 -11.68 4.57
C VAL A 10 -9.43 -10.54 5.42
N VAL A 11 -8.94 -9.34 5.15
CA VAL A 11 -9.38 -8.13 5.84
C VAL A 11 -10.04 -7.19 4.84
N ASP A 12 -11.21 -6.69 5.24
CA ASP A 12 -11.84 -5.55 4.58
C ASP A 12 -11.05 -4.30 4.94
N MET A 13 -10.66 -3.53 3.92
CA MET A 13 -10.00 -2.25 4.17
C MET A 13 -10.97 -1.36 4.97
N GLY A 14 -12.26 -1.33 4.64
CA GLY A 14 -13.24 -0.40 5.22
C GLY A 14 -13.51 0.80 4.31
N CYS A 15 -13.02 0.72 3.07
CA CYS A 15 -13.39 1.60 1.98
C CYS A 15 -14.80 1.27 1.50
N VAL A 16 -15.50 2.28 0.96
CA VAL A 16 -16.82 2.08 0.34
C VAL A 16 -16.87 2.86 -0.97
N ASP A 17 -17.74 2.43 -1.88
CA ASP A 17 -18.03 3.21 -3.09
C ASP A 17 -18.55 4.60 -2.72
N TYR A 18 -18.01 5.62 -3.37
CA TYR A 18 -18.42 7.00 -3.16
C TYR A 18 -18.37 7.79 -4.47
N TYR A 19 -19.13 8.89 -4.54
CA TYR A 19 -19.02 9.85 -5.62
C TYR A 19 -17.96 10.90 -5.29
N GLU A 20 -17.08 11.19 -6.25
CA GLU A 20 -16.05 12.21 -6.08
C GLU A 20 -16.66 13.53 -5.63
N THR A 21 -16.00 14.18 -4.67
CA THR A 21 -16.55 15.32 -3.95
C THR A 21 -15.55 16.49 -3.97
N ASP A 22 -16.02 17.69 -4.33
CA ASP A 22 -15.21 18.92 -4.32
C ASP A 22 -14.92 19.40 -2.89
N ALA A 23 -14.09 20.43 -2.76
CA ALA A 23 -13.73 21.02 -1.46
C ALA A 23 -14.94 21.58 -0.65
N ASN A 24 -16.09 21.79 -1.30
CA ASN A 24 -17.32 22.27 -0.66
C ASN A 24 -18.29 21.14 -0.29
N GLY A 25 -18.01 19.89 -0.68
CA GLY A 25 -18.89 18.76 -0.42
C GLY A 25 -19.88 18.47 -1.55
N ASN A 26 -19.71 19.07 -2.73
CA ASN A 26 -20.56 18.82 -3.90
C ASN A 26 -20.00 17.69 -4.77
N ALA A 27 -20.87 16.98 -5.48
CA ALA A 27 -20.44 15.97 -6.45
C ALA A 27 -19.62 16.61 -7.58
N VAL A 28 -18.49 16.00 -7.92
CA VAL A 28 -17.75 16.30 -9.16
C VAL A 28 -18.44 15.55 -10.30
N LEU A 29 -18.69 16.27 -11.39
CA LEU A 29 -19.37 15.73 -12.57
C LEU A 29 -18.35 15.43 -13.67
N ASP A 30 -18.53 14.29 -14.34
CA ASP A 30 -17.78 13.96 -15.55
C ASP A 30 -18.14 14.95 -16.67
N GLU A 31 -17.14 15.56 -17.29
CA GLU A 31 -17.35 16.63 -18.29
C GLU A 31 -18.12 16.17 -19.52
N SER A 32 -18.07 14.88 -19.85
CA SER A 32 -18.68 14.34 -21.05
C SER A 32 -20.13 13.91 -20.83
N THR A 33 -20.40 13.26 -19.70
CA THR A 33 -21.71 12.68 -19.36
C THR A 33 -22.53 13.60 -18.47
N HIS A 34 -21.90 14.57 -17.79
CA HIS A 34 -22.50 15.42 -16.76
C HIS A 34 -23.08 14.64 -15.56
N GLU A 35 -22.64 13.39 -15.38
CA GLU A 35 -23.03 12.53 -14.25
C GLU A 35 -21.96 12.56 -13.15
N PRO A 36 -22.33 12.34 -11.86
CA PRO A 36 -21.36 12.21 -10.79
C PRO A 36 -20.34 11.09 -11.03
N ILE A 37 -19.06 11.41 -10.85
CA ILE A 37 -17.97 10.44 -10.99
C ILE A 37 -18.01 9.45 -9.82
N LEU A 38 -18.22 8.17 -10.10
CA LEU A 38 -18.21 7.10 -9.09
C LEU A 38 -16.79 6.54 -8.92
N ASN A 39 -16.32 6.50 -7.68
CA ASN A 39 -15.10 5.83 -7.27
C ASN A 39 -15.45 4.47 -6.63
N PRO A 40 -15.29 3.33 -7.34
CA PRO A 40 -15.64 2.01 -6.83
C PRO A 40 -14.52 1.48 -5.92
N MET A 41 -14.75 1.51 -4.61
CA MET A 41 -13.76 1.13 -3.57
C MET A 41 -14.30 0.09 -2.59
N GLY A 42 -15.59 -0.24 -2.64
CA GLY A 42 -16.28 -1.07 -1.65
C GLY A 42 -15.94 -2.56 -1.65
N ASN A 43 -15.13 -3.02 -2.62
CA ASN A 43 -14.67 -4.41 -2.71
C ASN A 43 -13.16 -4.56 -2.45
N SER A 44 -12.52 -3.53 -1.87
CA SER A 44 -11.09 -3.56 -1.60
C SER A 44 -10.80 -4.43 -0.37
N HIS A 45 -10.17 -5.57 -0.61
CA HIS A 45 -9.76 -6.53 0.40
C HIS A 45 -8.27 -6.83 0.28
N ALA A 46 -7.67 -7.25 1.39
CA ALA A 46 -6.30 -7.75 1.39
C ALA A 46 -6.23 -9.14 2.02
N LYS A 47 -5.20 -9.90 1.65
CA LYS A 47 -5.01 -11.29 2.07
C LYS A 47 -3.57 -11.52 2.54
N TYR A 48 -3.42 -12.07 3.75
CA TYR A 48 -2.12 -12.39 4.33
C TYR A 48 -2.21 -13.52 5.34
N ASP A 49 -1.07 -14.09 5.70
CA ASP A 49 -0.99 -15.03 6.83
C ASP A 49 -0.92 -14.28 8.14
N ILE A 50 -1.55 -14.80 9.18
CA ILE A 50 -1.40 -14.23 10.53
C ILE A 50 -1.31 -15.33 11.59
N GLU A 51 -0.34 -15.19 12.47
CA GLU A 51 -0.10 -16.17 13.52
C GLU A 51 0.44 -15.57 14.82
N TYR A 52 0.09 -16.20 15.94
CA TYR A 52 0.62 -15.87 17.25
C TYR A 52 1.61 -16.95 17.70
N SER A 53 2.83 -16.53 18.04
CA SER A 53 3.86 -17.36 18.65
C SER A 53 3.91 -17.15 20.17
N PRO A 54 3.50 -18.13 20.99
CA PRO A 54 3.59 -18.04 22.44
C PRO A 54 5.04 -17.93 22.93
N ALA A 55 5.98 -18.56 22.23
CA ALA A 55 7.39 -18.61 22.63
C ALA A 55 8.04 -17.21 22.63
N THR A 56 7.62 -16.33 21.72
CA THR A 56 8.13 -14.96 21.60
C THR A 56 7.10 -13.91 21.98
N SER A 57 5.88 -14.31 22.37
CA SER A 57 4.73 -13.43 22.61
C SER A 57 4.56 -12.41 21.47
N THR A 58 4.58 -12.90 20.23
CA THR A 58 4.52 -12.05 19.02
C THR A 58 3.39 -12.51 18.11
N LEU A 59 2.55 -11.57 17.69
CA LEU A 59 1.60 -11.71 16.60
C LEU A 59 2.25 -11.18 15.32
N THR A 60 2.42 -12.05 14.33
CA THR A 60 3.03 -11.71 13.05
C THR A 60 1.99 -11.86 11.95
N ALA A 61 1.81 -10.81 11.16
CA ALA A 61 1.12 -10.84 9.88
C ALA A 61 2.17 -10.89 8.76
N THR A 62 2.04 -11.81 7.80
CA THR A 62 3.03 -12.04 6.75
C THR A 62 2.39 -11.98 5.38
N VAL A 63 2.89 -11.12 4.50
CA VAL A 63 2.54 -11.11 3.08
C VAL A 63 3.63 -11.84 2.29
N ARG A 64 3.24 -12.79 1.43
CA ARG A 64 4.12 -13.47 0.48
C ARG A 64 3.94 -12.86 -0.89
N ILE A 65 5.02 -12.38 -1.46
CA ILE A 65 5.01 -11.59 -2.70
C ILE A 65 5.86 -12.31 -3.73
N LYS A 66 5.25 -12.65 -4.85
CA LYS A 66 5.96 -13.19 -6.01
C LYS A 66 6.35 -12.05 -6.93
N ILE A 67 7.65 -11.89 -7.15
CA ILE A 67 8.20 -10.80 -7.95
C ILE A 67 8.41 -11.24 -9.39
N HIS A 68 7.83 -10.50 -10.32
CA HIS A 68 8.07 -10.60 -11.75
C HIS A 68 8.92 -9.44 -12.21
N LEU A 69 10.14 -9.70 -12.64
CA LEU A 69 10.95 -8.63 -13.22
C LEU A 69 10.39 -8.25 -14.58
N LYS A 70 9.97 -6.99 -14.71
CA LYS A 70 9.48 -6.42 -15.96
C LYS A 70 10.39 -5.31 -16.43
N ASP A 71 10.29 -4.98 -17.71
CA ASP A 71 10.74 -3.73 -18.28
C ASP A 71 9.61 -3.15 -19.14
N GLN A 72 9.65 -1.85 -19.39
CA GLN A 72 8.65 -1.16 -20.18
C GLN A 72 9.32 -0.28 -21.23
N HIS A 73 8.82 -0.34 -22.46
CA HIS A 73 9.34 0.45 -23.58
C HIS A 73 8.22 1.26 -24.23
N ALA A 74 8.57 2.38 -24.86
CA ALA A 74 7.62 3.21 -25.57
C ALA A 74 7.81 3.12 -27.09
N VAL A 75 6.68 3.10 -27.80
CA VAL A 75 6.58 3.44 -29.22
C VAL A 75 5.87 4.78 -29.32
N LYS A 76 6.51 5.77 -29.96
CA LYS A 76 5.95 7.11 -30.16
C LYS A 76 5.83 7.38 -31.66
N TYR A 77 4.61 7.70 -32.11
CA TYR A 77 4.32 7.94 -33.54
C TYR A 77 4.80 6.82 -34.47
N GLY A 78 4.63 5.56 -34.05
CA GLY A 78 5.01 4.38 -34.83
C GLY A 78 6.49 4.02 -34.82
N ALA A 79 7.34 4.72 -34.04
CA ALA A 79 8.75 4.40 -33.89
C ALA A 79 9.12 4.08 -32.43
N ASP A 80 9.95 3.06 -32.23
CA ASP A 80 10.53 2.72 -30.92
C ASP A 80 11.34 3.91 -30.36
N VAL A 81 11.24 4.12 -29.05
CA VAL A 81 12.09 5.07 -28.34
C VAL A 81 13.40 4.38 -27.94
N PHE A 82 14.51 4.88 -28.47
CA PHE A 82 15.85 4.34 -28.20
C PHE A 82 16.64 5.23 -27.23
N ASP A 83 17.44 4.60 -26.39
CA ASP A 83 18.46 5.27 -25.61
C ASP A 83 19.59 5.73 -26.54
N LYS A 84 19.86 7.04 -26.56
CA LYS A 84 20.81 7.64 -27.51
C LYS A 84 22.24 7.17 -27.33
N LYS A 85 22.62 6.69 -26.14
CA LYS A 85 23.99 6.27 -25.84
C LYS A 85 24.25 4.83 -26.24
N THR A 86 23.27 3.96 -26.03
CA THR A 86 23.41 2.51 -26.22
C THR A 86 22.81 2.02 -27.53
N GLY A 87 21.94 2.81 -28.16
CA GLY A 87 21.18 2.41 -29.35
C GLY A 87 20.15 1.30 -29.08
N LYS A 88 19.92 0.93 -27.82
CA LYS A 88 18.94 -0.07 -27.41
C LYS A 88 17.59 0.59 -27.11
N ARG A 89 16.51 -0.19 -27.09
CA ARG A 89 15.21 0.29 -26.62
C ARG A 89 15.37 0.88 -25.23
N ARG A 90 14.80 2.07 -25.04
CA ARG A 90 14.87 2.79 -23.77
C ARG A 90 13.87 2.20 -22.80
N SER A 91 14.30 1.91 -21.58
CA SER A 91 13.39 1.61 -20.46
C SER A 91 12.66 2.89 -20.06
N ILE A 92 11.33 2.82 -19.98
CA ILE A 92 10.43 3.91 -19.62
C ILE A 92 9.83 3.59 -18.26
N PRO A 93 9.87 4.51 -17.29
CA PRO A 93 9.32 4.26 -15.96
C PRO A 93 7.86 3.82 -16.02
N PHE A 94 7.48 2.86 -15.18
CA PHE A 94 6.08 2.51 -15.01
C PHE A 94 5.29 3.72 -14.47
N ASN A 95 4.04 3.86 -14.91
CA ASN A 95 3.13 4.89 -14.42
C ASN A 95 1.69 4.37 -14.43
N SER A 96 1.08 4.26 -13.25
CA SER A 96 -0.30 3.78 -13.11
C SER A 96 -1.36 4.71 -13.70
N ASN A 97 -1.04 5.98 -14.05
CA ASN A 97 -1.94 6.84 -14.83
C ASN A 97 -2.01 6.45 -16.32
N GLY A 98 -1.13 5.55 -16.76
CA GLY A 98 -1.03 5.13 -18.15
C GLY A 98 -0.18 6.06 -19.04
N PRO A 99 -0.15 5.79 -20.35
CA PRO A 99 0.69 6.50 -21.29
C PRO A 99 0.21 7.92 -21.58
N ALA A 100 1.15 8.81 -21.93
CA ALA A 100 0.83 10.08 -22.56
C ALA A 100 0.14 9.88 -23.92
N LEU A 101 -0.65 10.87 -24.36
CA LEU A 101 -1.35 10.82 -25.64
C LEU A 101 -0.38 10.55 -26.81
N GLY A 102 -0.71 9.55 -27.63
CA GLY A 102 0.09 9.14 -28.79
C GLY A 102 1.33 8.29 -28.47
N VAL A 103 1.48 7.85 -27.21
CA VAL A 103 2.49 6.88 -26.78
C VAL A 103 1.83 5.52 -26.57
N ILE A 104 2.46 4.47 -27.09
CA ILE A 104 2.11 3.09 -26.80
C ILE A 104 3.20 2.52 -25.90
N LEU A 105 2.82 1.94 -24.76
CA LEU A 105 3.73 1.27 -23.85
C LEU A 105 3.65 -0.25 -24.05
N THR A 106 4.82 -0.89 -24.11
CA THR A 106 4.94 -2.34 -24.19
C THR A 106 5.71 -2.83 -22.98
N VAL A 107 5.08 -3.70 -22.19
CA VAL A 107 5.70 -4.37 -21.04
C VAL A 107 6.30 -5.70 -21.51
N VAL A 108 7.53 -5.98 -21.10
CA VAL A 108 8.28 -7.20 -21.43
C VAL A 108 8.88 -7.83 -20.18
N ASP A 109 9.13 -9.13 -20.21
CA ASP A 109 9.88 -9.80 -19.16
C ASP A 109 11.36 -9.38 -19.17
N ARG A 110 11.87 -9.04 -17.99
CA ARG A 110 13.28 -8.70 -17.78
C ARG A 110 14.02 -9.91 -17.21
N PRO A 111 15.09 -10.40 -17.84
CA PRO A 111 15.82 -11.55 -17.33
C PRO A 111 16.56 -11.21 -16.03
N GLY A 112 16.72 -12.20 -15.15
CA GLY A 112 17.50 -12.08 -13.92
C GLY A 112 16.67 -12.35 -12.67
N GLU A 113 17.19 -11.90 -11.54
CA GLU A 113 16.54 -11.97 -10.23
C GLU A 113 16.60 -10.61 -9.54
N MET A 114 15.68 -10.38 -8.61
CA MET A 114 15.62 -9.15 -7.82
C MET A 114 16.97 -8.92 -7.13
N LYS A 115 17.52 -7.71 -7.27
CA LYS A 115 18.75 -7.34 -6.57
C LYS A 115 18.46 -7.12 -5.09
N ASP A 116 19.30 -7.73 -4.24
CA ASP A 116 19.25 -7.59 -2.78
C ASP A 116 17.83 -7.73 -2.17
N PRO A 117 17.16 -8.88 -2.34
CA PRO A 117 15.82 -9.08 -1.81
C PRO A 117 15.76 -8.96 -0.28
N GLN A 118 16.86 -9.28 0.43
CA GLN A 118 16.93 -9.16 1.88
C GLN A 118 17.03 -7.71 2.34
N GLY A 119 17.84 -6.88 1.68
CA GLY A 119 17.88 -5.44 1.96
C GLY A 119 16.54 -4.76 1.69
N VAL A 120 15.87 -5.12 0.59
CA VAL A 120 14.53 -4.58 0.29
C VAL A 120 13.50 -5.01 1.33
N LYS A 121 13.48 -6.29 1.70
CA LYS A 121 12.61 -6.80 2.78
C LYS A 121 12.84 -6.00 4.05
N LYS A 122 14.10 -5.83 4.44
CA LYS A 122 14.47 -5.09 5.65
C LYS A 122 13.96 -3.64 5.61
N LEU A 123 14.15 -2.93 4.49
CA LEU A 123 13.70 -1.53 4.35
C LEU A 123 12.18 -1.40 4.51
N ILE A 124 11.43 -2.32 3.90
CA ILE A 124 9.97 -2.36 4.02
C ILE A 124 9.59 -2.61 5.48
N GLU A 125 10.13 -3.67 6.09
CA GLU A 125 9.77 -4.06 7.46
C GLU A 125 10.19 -3.04 8.52
N ASP A 126 11.37 -2.40 8.36
CA ASP A 126 11.81 -1.31 9.24
C ASP A 126 10.83 -0.13 9.19
N CYS A 127 10.27 0.15 8.01
CA CYS A 127 9.29 1.23 7.82
C CYS A 127 7.94 0.85 8.46
N LEU A 128 7.38 -0.30 8.10
CA LEU A 128 6.07 -0.77 8.59
C LEU A 128 6.06 -0.96 10.12
N ASN A 129 7.16 -1.43 10.70
CA ASN A 129 7.24 -1.77 12.14
C ASN A 129 7.97 -0.72 12.99
N ARG A 130 8.28 0.44 12.43
CA ARG A 130 9.08 1.51 13.06
C ARG A 130 8.69 1.82 14.50
N ASN A 131 7.39 1.89 14.77
CA ASN A 131 6.86 2.32 16.06
C ASN A 131 6.82 1.20 17.11
N GLY A 132 7.19 -0.04 16.74
CA GLY A 132 7.33 -1.13 17.71
C GLY A 132 6.03 -1.53 18.41
N TYR A 133 4.89 -1.46 17.70
CA TYR A 133 3.56 -1.66 18.26
C TYR A 133 3.41 -2.95 19.09
N THR A 134 2.66 -2.83 20.18
CA THR A 134 2.30 -3.94 21.06
C THR A 134 0.81 -3.98 21.31
N MET A 135 0.32 -5.08 21.88
CA MET A 135 -1.04 -5.21 22.37
C MET A 135 -1.07 -5.68 23.81
N ARG A 136 -2.10 -5.22 24.53
CA ARG A 136 -2.47 -5.76 25.84
C ARG A 136 -3.99 -5.94 25.94
N PRO A 137 -4.48 -6.83 26.83
CA PRO A 137 -5.91 -6.90 27.13
C PRO A 137 -6.38 -5.58 27.75
N LYS A 138 -7.50 -5.02 27.26
CA LYS A 138 -8.15 -3.86 27.91
C LYS A 138 -8.61 -4.22 29.32
N GLN A 139 -9.06 -5.46 29.48
CA GLN A 139 -9.40 -6.06 30.77
C GLN A 139 -8.63 -7.36 30.90
N CYS A 140 -7.72 -7.42 31.86
CA CYS A 140 -6.95 -8.63 32.11
C CYS A 140 -7.86 -9.72 32.73
N PRO A 141 -7.91 -10.93 32.14
CA PRO A 141 -8.65 -12.06 32.71
C PRO A 141 -8.15 -12.47 34.10
N LEU A 142 -6.91 -12.12 34.45
CA LEU A 142 -6.25 -12.41 35.73
C LEU A 142 -6.20 -11.18 36.68
N GLY A 143 -6.96 -10.10 36.40
CA GLY A 143 -6.99 -8.90 37.23
C GLY A 143 -5.78 -7.97 37.09
N LYS A 144 -5.39 -7.25 38.15
CA LYS A 144 -4.34 -6.20 38.11
C LYS A 144 -2.91 -6.72 37.85
N ALA A 145 -2.73 -8.04 37.72
CA ALA A 145 -1.43 -8.68 37.59
C ALA A 145 -1.01 -9.05 36.15
N CYS A 146 -1.81 -8.75 35.12
CA CYS A 146 -1.37 -9.02 33.74
C CYS A 146 -0.21 -8.12 33.33
N THR A 147 0.89 -8.75 32.97
CA THR A 147 1.99 -8.18 32.17
C THR A 147 1.94 -8.69 30.72
N CYS A 148 0.83 -9.28 30.28
CA CYS A 148 0.66 -9.86 28.95
C CYS A 148 0.77 -8.76 27.87
N VAL A 149 1.98 -8.60 27.35
CA VAL A 149 2.29 -7.74 26.21
C VAL A 149 2.58 -8.64 25.03
N VAL A 150 1.83 -8.46 23.95
CA VAL A 150 2.04 -9.16 22.69
C VAL A 150 2.65 -8.17 21.70
N LYS A 151 3.81 -8.47 21.15
CA LYS A 151 4.41 -7.67 20.07
C LYS A 151 3.61 -7.87 18.80
N VAL A 152 3.48 -6.83 17.98
CA VAL A 152 2.80 -6.90 16.68
C VAL A 152 3.80 -6.62 15.58
N ARG A 153 3.78 -7.45 14.52
CA ARG A 153 4.68 -7.30 13.38
C ARG A 153 3.97 -7.50 12.04
N ALA A 154 4.33 -6.69 11.07
CA ALA A 154 4.04 -6.87 9.65
C ALA A 154 5.33 -7.30 8.92
N GLU A 155 5.32 -8.48 8.31
CA GLU A 155 6.50 -9.08 7.67
C GLU A 155 6.22 -9.42 6.19
N VAL A 156 7.28 -9.40 5.37
CA VAL A 156 7.20 -9.67 3.93
C VAL A 156 8.12 -10.82 3.56
N GLU A 157 7.63 -11.74 2.76
CA GLU A 157 8.42 -12.83 2.18
C GLU A 157 8.40 -12.74 0.66
N PHE A 158 9.57 -12.47 0.05
CA PHE A 158 9.71 -12.59 -1.40
C PHE A 158 9.88 -14.06 -1.78
N VAL A 159 8.98 -14.55 -2.63
CA VAL A 159 8.98 -15.95 -3.08
C VAL A 159 9.20 -16.01 -4.58
N LYS A 160 9.98 -17.00 -5.03
CA LYS A 160 10.20 -17.27 -6.46
C LYS A 160 9.09 -18.16 -7.02
N ASP A 161 8.83 -19.24 -6.29
CA ASP A 161 7.87 -20.29 -6.63
C ASP A 161 7.06 -20.69 -5.38
N GLY A 162 5.93 -21.37 -5.59
CA GLY A 162 5.08 -21.86 -4.50
C GLY A 162 3.96 -20.90 -4.13
N ARG A 163 3.54 -20.93 -2.85
CA ARG A 163 2.41 -20.15 -2.35
C ARG A 163 2.81 -18.67 -2.18
N PHE A 164 1.98 -17.79 -2.73
CA PHE A 164 2.05 -16.34 -2.55
C PHE A 164 0.64 -15.79 -2.28
N HIS A 165 0.56 -14.56 -1.78
CA HIS A 165 -0.70 -13.84 -1.64
C HIS A 165 -0.89 -12.89 -2.83
N GLU A 166 0.19 -12.27 -3.29
CA GLU A 166 0.16 -11.32 -4.42
C GLU A 166 1.34 -11.50 -5.38
N GLU A 167 1.09 -11.10 -6.63
CA GLU A 167 2.11 -11.00 -7.67
C GLU A 167 2.39 -9.53 -7.95
N VAL A 168 3.67 -9.19 -8.06
CA VAL A 168 4.11 -7.81 -8.28
C VAL A 168 5.08 -7.75 -9.45
N ASN A 169 4.82 -6.83 -10.37
CA ASN A 169 5.77 -6.47 -11.41
C ASN A 169 6.78 -5.47 -10.85
N LEU A 170 8.06 -5.82 -10.93
CA LEU A 170 9.16 -4.94 -10.52
C LEU A 170 9.91 -4.41 -11.74
N PHE A 171 9.67 -3.14 -12.05
CA PHE A 171 10.30 -2.39 -13.13
C PHE A 171 11.65 -1.80 -12.71
N PRO A 172 12.53 -1.42 -13.65
CA PRO A 172 13.77 -0.71 -13.28
C PRO A 172 13.50 0.65 -12.63
N MET A 173 12.43 1.32 -13.06
CA MET A 173 12.02 2.62 -12.56
C MET A 173 10.50 2.74 -12.59
N GLU A 174 9.96 3.55 -11.69
CA GLU A 174 8.57 3.92 -11.63
C GLU A 174 8.43 5.42 -11.39
N SER A 175 7.42 6.03 -11.99
CA SER A 175 7.04 7.43 -11.71
C SER A 175 5.71 7.55 -10.96
N ARG A 176 4.94 6.47 -10.96
CA ARG A 176 3.76 6.28 -10.13
C ARG A 176 3.52 4.79 -9.98
N ALA A 177 3.78 4.27 -8.79
CA ALA A 177 3.54 2.87 -8.46
C ALA A 177 2.04 2.59 -8.27
N ASP A 178 1.73 1.30 -8.14
CA ASP A 178 0.51 0.79 -7.53
C ASP A 178 0.81 -0.55 -6.83
N SER A 179 -0.18 -1.13 -6.15
CA SER A 179 0.03 -2.31 -5.31
C SER A 179 0.56 -3.54 -6.07
N GLY A 180 0.36 -3.59 -7.40
CA GLY A 180 0.82 -4.67 -8.28
C GLY A 180 2.04 -4.32 -9.13
N ASN A 181 2.47 -3.05 -9.16
CA ASN A 181 3.52 -2.57 -10.05
C ASN A 181 4.42 -1.55 -9.33
N TRP A 182 5.65 -1.95 -9.05
CA TRP A 182 6.65 -1.13 -8.37
C TRP A 182 7.84 -0.91 -9.29
N GLY A 183 8.81 -0.12 -8.86
CA GLY A 183 10.13 -0.21 -9.43
C GLY A 183 11.25 -0.20 -8.39
N GLU A 184 12.45 -0.41 -8.91
CA GLU A 184 13.68 -0.40 -8.13
C GLU A 184 14.04 1.02 -7.69
N GLN A 185 13.56 2.03 -8.41
CA GLN A 185 13.83 3.44 -8.18
C GLN A 185 12.67 4.34 -8.66
N SER A 186 12.13 5.10 -7.73
CA SER A 186 11.16 6.15 -8.02
C SER A 186 11.82 7.33 -8.75
N VAL A 187 11.18 7.81 -9.81
CA VAL A 187 11.70 8.86 -10.70
C VAL A 187 10.61 9.83 -11.15
N ILE A 188 11.00 11.07 -11.41
CA ILE A 188 10.14 12.13 -11.96
C ILE A 188 10.75 12.71 -13.23
N TRP A 189 9.91 13.15 -14.17
CA TRP A 189 10.38 13.85 -15.35
C TRP A 189 10.88 15.26 -15.00
N ASP A 190 12.15 15.53 -15.31
CA ASP A 190 12.76 16.86 -15.16
C ASP A 190 12.86 17.56 -16.53
N ASN A 191 12.11 18.65 -16.70
CA ASN A 191 12.09 19.44 -17.94
C ASN A 191 13.42 20.14 -18.25
N LYS A 192 14.25 20.44 -17.24
CA LYS A 192 15.56 21.07 -17.44
C LYS A 192 16.58 20.06 -17.95
N VAL A 193 16.50 18.83 -17.47
CA VAL A 193 17.36 17.71 -17.91
C VAL A 193 16.84 17.09 -19.21
N GLY A 194 15.53 17.13 -19.42
CA GLY A 194 14.85 16.44 -20.52
C GLY A 194 14.89 14.91 -20.34
N ASP A 195 14.89 14.45 -19.09
CA ASP A 195 14.95 13.03 -18.72
C ASP A 195 14.26 12.79 -17.36
N TYR A 196 14.06 11.52 -17.01
CA TYR A 196 13.68 11.08 -15.69
C TYR A 196 14.88 11.16 -14.75
N VAL A 197 14.65 11.72 -13.57
CA VAL A 197 15.62 11.83 -12.47
C VAL A 197 15.03 11.22 -11.21
N PRO A 198 15.85 10.75 -10.25
CA PRO A 198 15.34 10.26 -8.97
C PRO A 198 14.45 11.33 -8.31
N ASP A 199 13.25 10.95 -7.87
CA ASP A 199 12.27 11.88 -7.30
C ASP A 199 12.52 12.16 -5.80
N GLY A 200 13.36 11.35 -5.15
CA GLY A 200 13.68 11.46 -3.72
C GLY A 200 12.70 10.70 -2.82
N THR A 201 11.71 10.02 -3.38
CA THR A 201 10.72 9.24 -2.65
C THR A 201 11.37 8.00 -2.04
N VAL A 202 11.12 7.75 -0.76
CA VAL A 202 11.89 6.76 0.01
C VAL A 202 11.07 5.51 0.38
N ASN A 203 9.76 5.65 0.58
CA ASN A 203 8.93 4.61 1.17
C ASN A 203 7.84 4.03 0.24
N VAL A 204 7.91 4.26 -1.09
CA VAL A 204 6.91 3.73 -2.05
C VAL A 204 6.63 2.26 -1.82
N ARG A 205 7.66 1.40 -1.81
CA ARG A 205 7.44 -0.05 -1.62
C ARG A 205 6.82 -0.40 -0.26
N ALA A 206 7.11 0.37 0.79
CA ALA A 206 6.47 0.15 2.09
C ALA A 206 4.99 0.59 2.05
N HIS A 207 4.69 1.70 1.38
CA HIS A 207 3.32 2.15 1.11
C HIS A 207 2.54 1.07 0.34
N GLU A 208 3.08 0.59 -0.78
CA GLU A 208 2.40 -0.44 -1.58
C GLU A 208 2.20 -1.75 -0.82
N VAL A 209 3.17 -2.17 -0.01
CA VAL A 209 3.01 -3.34 0.88
C VAL A 209 1.96 -3.10 1.95
N GLY A 210 1.76 -1.86 2.42
CA GLY A 210 0.67 -1.51 3.33
C GLY A 210 -0.70 -1.89 2.77
N HIS A 211 -0.93 -1.69 1.47
CA HIS A 211 -2.16 -2.14 0.81
C HIS A 211 -2.34 -3.65 0.88
N LEU A 212 -1.25 -4.42 0.84
CA LEU A 212 -1.30 -5.89 0.97
C LEU A 212 -1.65 -6.36 2.38
N PHE A 213 -1.61 -5.47 3.37
CA PHE A 213 -2.14 -5.67 4.72
C PHE A 213 -3.53 -5.06 4.93
N GLY A 214 -4.14 -4.49 3.88
CA GLY A 214 -5.45 -3.87 3.94
C GLY A 214 -5.43 -2.40 4.40
N TRP A 215 -4.28 -1.74 4.30
CA TRP A 215 -4.18 -0.32 4.64
C TRP A 215 -4.57 0.50 3.40
N PRO A 216 -5.43 1.52 3.53
CA PRO A 216 -5.97 2.25 2.40
C PRO A 216 -5.06 3.42 2.01
N ASP A 217 -5.33 3.98 0.86
CA ASP A 217 -4.85 5.31 0.48
C ASP A 217 -5.60 6.43 1.21
N GLU A 218 -4.94 7.16 2.10
CA GLU A 218 -5.53 8.23 2.91
C GLU A 218 -5.40 9.63 2.26
N TYR A 219 -5.92 9.79 1.04
CA TYR A 219 -5.96 11.09 0.34
C TYR A 219 -7.35 11.41 -0.22
N PHE A 220 -8.19 12.06 0.59
CA PHE A 220 -9.60 12.33 0.27
C PHE A 220 -9.78 13.29 -0.91
N GLU A 221 -8.94 14.32 -0.99
CA GLU A 221 -9.09 15.42 -1.97
C GLU A 221 -8.46 15.10 -3.34
N GLN A 222 -7.86 13.93 -3.50
CA GLN A 222 -7.14 13.52 -4.72
C GLN A 222 -7.62 12.16 -5.27
N GLY A 223 -8.88 11.79 -4.97
CA GLY A 223 -9.48 10.55 -5.47
C GLY A 223 -8.96 9.28 -4.80
N GLY A 224 -8.39 9.38 -3.60
CA GLY A 224 -7.95 8.23 -2.81
C GLY A 224 -9.09 7.43 -2.19
N SER A 225 -8.72 6.50 -1.31
CA SER A 225 -9.69 5.75 -0.52
C SER A 225 -10.30 6.60 0.59
N VAL A 226 -11.61 6.44 0.83
CA VAL A 226 -12.33 7.13 1.89
C VAL A 226 -12.91 6.09 2.84
N TYR A 227 -12.64 6.25 4.14
CA TYR A 227 -13.24 5.40 5.15
C TYR A 227 -14.76 5.60 5.15
N GLY A 228 -15.53 4.51 5.12
CA GLY A 228 -16.98 4.57 4.91
C GLY A 228 -17.76 5.43 5.91
N LYS A 229 -17.21 5.68 7.11
CA LYS A 229 -17.84 6.59 8.09
C LYS A 229 -17.86 8.06 7.68
N TYR A 230 -17.00 8.49 6.75
CA TYR A 230 -17.06 9.83 6.17
C TYR A 230 -18.03 9.92 5.01
N ILE A 231 -18.66 8.83 4.58
CA ILE A 231 -19.61 8.84 3.47
C ILE A 231 -21.02 9.06 4.02
N ASN A 232 -21.69 10.10 3.51
CA ASN A 232 -23.05 10.43 3.89
C ASN A 232 -24.09 9.57 3.14
N SER A 233 -25.37 9.75 3.46
CA SER A 233 -26.48 9.01 2.85
C SER A 233 -26.63 9.20 1.34
N LYS A 234 -26.00 10.22 0.75
CA LYS A 234 -25.96 10.48 -0.70
C LYS A 234 -24.72 9.89 -1.38
N LYS A 235 -23.93 9.08 -0.67
CA LYS A 235 -22.64 8.54 -1.13
C LYS A 235 -21.59 9.61 -1.44
N LEU A 236 -21.70 10.79 -0.84
CA LEU A 236 -20.69 11.86 -0.95
C LEU A 236 -19.84 11.91 0.32
N VAL A 237 -18.62 12.41 0.18
CA VAL A 237 -17.73 12.64 1.32
C VAL A 237 -18.30 13.78 2.18
N ASP A 238 -18.54 13.54 3.46
CA ASP A 238 -18.86 14.59 4.42
C ASP A 238 -17.59 15.36 4.79
N VAL A 239 -17.29 16.38 3.98
CA VAL A 239 -16.16 17.29 4.17
C VAL A 239 -16.30 18.20 5.41
N LYS A 240 -17.44 18.20 6.10
CA LYS A 240 -17.64 18.99 7.32
C LYS A 240 -17.51 18.15 8.58
N MET A 241 -17.56 16.82 8.46
CA MET A 241 -17.34 15.90 9.56
C MET A 241 -15.99 16.16 10.22
N LYS A 242 -15.97 16.19 11.55
CA LYS A 242 -14.72 16.24 12.31
C LYS A 242 -13.91 14.97 12.02
N GLN A 243 -12.60 15.14 11.90
CA GLN A 243 -11.67 14.02 11.72
C GLN A 243 -11.84 12.99 12.84
N LEU A 244 -11.90 11.73 12.43
CA LEU A 244 -12.05 10.61 13.33
C LEU A 244 -10.78 10.47 14.17
N VAL A 245 -10.98 10.25 15.46
CA VAL A 245 -9.89 9.90 16.36
C VAL A 245 -9.53 8.45 16.09
N ASP A 246 -8.23 8.20 15.91
CA ASP A 246 -7.67 6.85 15.90
C ASP A 246 -8.28 5.94 14.81
N ASN A 247 -8.48 6.54 13.64
CA ASN A 247 -8.95 5.92 12.42
C ASN A 247 -8.40 6.70 11.22
N TRP A 248 -8.65 6.23 10.01
CA TRP A 248 -8.14 6.84 8.79
C TRP A 248 -8.54 8.31 8.69
N GLN A 249 -7.59 9.09 8.22
CA GLN A 249 -7.61 10.54 8.31
C GLN A 249 -7.90 11.16 6.95
N ARG A 250 -8.48 12.37 6.95
CA ARG A 250 -8.81 13.08 5.71
C ARG A 250 -7.56 13.56 4.96
N THR A 251 -6.57 14.02 5.71
CA THR A 251 -5.32 14.59 5.20
C THR A 251 -4.15 14.01 5.96
N THR A 252 -3.10 13.61 5.24
CA THR A 252 -2.04 12.77 5.81
C THR A 252 -0.64 13.19 5.33
N ALA A 253 -0.28 14.46 5.58
CA ALA A 253 1.04 15.00 5.25
C ALA A 253 2.21 14.13 5.74
N THR A 254 2.01 13.39 6.83
CA THR A 254 3.04 12.57 7.48
C THR A 254 2.79 11.07 7.43
N ASN A 255 1.59 10.59 7.07
CA ASN A 255 1.30 9.15 7.18
C ASN A 255 1.83 8.38 5.97
N LEU A 256 2.32 7.17 6.20
CA LEU A 256 2.86 6.29 5.18
C LEU A 256 1.86 6.07 4.03
N MET A 257 0.59 5.84 4.33
CA MET A 257 -0.44 5.62 3.30
C MET A 257 -1.02 6.90 2.70
N GLY A 258 -0.24 7.98 2.72
CA GLY A 258 -0.53 9.23 2.04
C GLY A 258 0.75 9.99 1.79
N GLN A 259 0.72 11.32 1.85
CA GLN A 259 1.89 12.16 1.50
C GLN A 259 3.14 11.91 2.36
N GLY A 260 3.01 11.22 3.49
CA GLY A 260 4.14 10.82 4.31
C GLY A 260 5.08 9.80 3.65
N LEU A 261 4.69 9.15 2.56
CA LEU A 261 5.52 8.18 1.83
C LEU A 261 6.83 8.82 1.27
N ASP A 262 6.81 10.12 1.02
CA ASP A 262 7.95 10.91 0.54
C ASP A 262 8.94 11.25 1.68
N ASN A 263 8.49 11.19 2.94
CA ASN A 263 9.33 11.53 4.08
C ASN A 263 10.25 10.36 4.44
N PRO A 264 11.55 10.59 4.74
CA PRO A 264 12.45 9.54 5.23
C PRO A 264 11.90 8.83 6.49
N VAL A 265 11.15 9.58 7.30
CA VAL A 265 10.46 9.10 8.49
C VAL A 265 8.95 9.31 8.36
N SER A 266 8.27 8.43 7.62
CA SER A 266 6.81 8.33 7.60
C SER A 266 6.23 7.89 8.95
N LEU A 267 5.07 8.45 9.31
CA LEU A 267 4.25 7.99 10.43
C LEU A 267 3.46 6.74 9.98
N VAL A 268 3.45 5.70 10.80
CA VAL A 268 2.61 4.51 10.60
C VAL A 268 1.64 4.44 11.78
N PRO A 269 0.46 5.08 11.73
CA PRO A 269 -0.44 5.11 12.88
C PRO A 269 -0.92 3.73 13.33
N LYS A 270 -1.19 3.59 14.64
CA LYS A 270 -1.58 2.32 15.26
C LYS A 270 -2.86 1.69 14.68
N TYR A 271 -3.76 2.48 14.10
CA TYR A 271 -5.01 1.96 13.53
C TYR A 271 -4.79 1.04 12.33
N TYR A 272 -3.63 1.10 11.66
CA TYR A 272 -3.25 0.14 10.63
C TYR A 272 -3.12 -1.30 11.17
N PHE A 273 -2.88 -1.46 12.47
CA PHE A 273 -2.77 -2.76 13.13
C PHE A 273 -4.11 -3.27 13.69
N TYR A 274 -5.21 -2.56 13.48
CA TYR A 274 -6.52 -2.95 14.01
C TYR A 274 -7.07 -4.22 13.37
N GLY A 275 -6.77 -4.48 12.10
CA GLY A 275 -7.07 -5.77 11.49
C GLY A 275 -6.41 -6.94 12.22
N PHE A 276 -5.18 -6.75 12.71
CA PHE A 276 -4.41 -7.79 13.41
C PHE A 276 -4.95 -7.99 14.83
N ARG A 277 -5.24 -6.89 15.52
CA ARG A 277 -5.95 -6.89 16.81
C ARG A 277 -7.28 -7.62 16.71
N ASP A 278 -8.09 -7.32 15.70
CA ASP A 278 -9.43 -7.90 15.57
C ASP A 278 -9.38 -9.40 15.28
N TRP A 279 -8.40 -9.84 14.50
CA TRP A 279 -8.11 -11.27 14.36
C TRP A 279 -7.75 -11.90 15.71
N PHE A 280 -6.87 -11.26 16.49
CA PHE A 280 -6.42 -11.79 17.78
C PHE A 280 -7.55 -11.81 18.82
N ASN A 281 -8.37 -10.76 18.85
CA ASN A 281 -9.57 -10.68 19.68
C ASN A 281 -10.49 -11.87 19.44
N ARG A 282 -10.78 -12.18 18.16
CA ARG A 282 -11.59 -13.35 17.79
C ARG A 282 -10.92 -14.67 18.16
N LYS A 283 -9.59 -14.75 18.00
CA LYS A 283 -8.82 -15.96 18.31
C LYS A 283 -8.79 -16.28 19.80
N THR A 284 -8.67 -15.26 20.66
CA THR A 284 -8.52 -15.44 22.12
C THR A 284 -9.81 -15.20 22.90
N ASN A 285 -10.84 -14.62 22.28
CA ASN A 285 -12.05 -14.13 22.94
C ASN A 285 -11.74 -13.12 24.07
N ILE A 286 -10.78 -12.23 23.84
CA ILE A 286 -10.35 -11.16 24.76
C ILE A 286 -10.35 -9.85 23.97
N ASP A 287 -10.78 -8.75 24.57
CA ASP A 287 -10.67 -7.43 23.94
C ASP A 287 -9.27 -6.86 24.18
N TRP A 288 -8.44 -6.85 23.14
CA TRP A 288 -7.11 -6.27 23.13
C TRP A 288 -7.13 -4.83 22.62
N GLU A 289 -6.14 -4.03 23.01
CA GLU A 289 -5.86 -2.72 22.44
C GLU A 289 -4.44 -2.67 21.88
N VAL A 290 -4.23 -1.89 20.81
CA VAL A 290 -2.90 -1.62 20.24
C VAL A 290 -2.30 -0.39 20.92
N LEU A 291 -1.03 -0.51 21.28
CA LEU A 291 -0.24 0.50 21.98
C LEU A 291 1.05 0.78 21.22
N GLU A 292 1.43 2.06 21.22
CA GLU A 292 2.76 2.56 20.82
C GLU A 292 3.74 2.48 21.99
#